data_AF-A0A814QQM8-F1
#
_entry.id   AF-A0A814QQM8-F1
#
_cell.length_a   1.000
_cell.length_b   1.000
_cell.length_c   1.000
_cell.angle_alpha   90.00
_cell.angle_beta   90.00
_cell.angle_gamma   90.00
#
_symmetry.space_group_name_H-M   'P 1'
#
loop_
_entity.id
_entity.type
_entity.pdbx_description
1 polymer ?
#
loop_
_entity_poly.entity_id
_entity_poly.type
_entity_poly.pdbx_seq_one_letter_code
_entity_poly.pdbx_strand_id
1 'polypeptide(L)'
;MTYSQSAVERLLSEGGYVLISAGRNNKMPSDHNLSDATIQERTVNLTIDLTNLYAYSSMMGVYNGDNETSFFVILHNVSPDMERAIFIQLGHKYNQESIIYVRRATPTIQQFIYTTGEFSGKYVEGQGYKVLTTNVTDDYSELKLCPDSIFIFTLNFDFEIMIMGKTRKKTRQLIDHHTNYILANRQRQKF
;
A
#
# COMPACT_ATOMS: atom_id res chain seq x y z
N MET A 1 10.92 -18.02 -11.62
CA MET A 1 10.87 -18.84 -10.39
C MET A 1 9.50 -19.48 -10.33
N THR A 2 9.38 -20.72 -9.87
CA THR A 2 8.09 -21.43 -9.79
C THR A 2 7.75 -21.59 -8.32
N TYR A 3 6.55 -21.19 -7.89
CA TYR A 3 6.11 -21.31 -6.50
C TYR A 3 4.92 -22.27 -6.41
N SER A 4 4.82 -23.05 -5.34
CA SER A 4 3.55 -23.73 -5.02
C SER A 4 2.58 -22.71 -4.42
N GLN A 5 1.27 -22.95 -4.61
CA GLN A 5 0.23 -22.14 -3.96
C GLN A 5 0.43 -22.08 -2.44
N SER A 6 0.71 -23.21 -1.80
CA SER A 6 0.95 -23.29 -0.35
C SER A 6 2.16 -22.47 0.12
N ALA A 7 3.20 -22.34 -0.71
CA ALA A 7 4.36 -21.51 -0.38
C ALA A 7 4.00 -20.02 -0.43
N VAL A 8 3.20 -19.61 -1.42
CA VAL A 8 2.70 -18.22 -1.53
C VAL A 8 1.75 -17.90 -0.39
N GLU A 9 0.79 -18.78 -0.08
CA GLU A 9 -0.11 -18.61 1.07
C GLU A 9 0.66 -18.44 2.37
N ARG A 10 1.67 -19.29 2.61
CA ARG A 10 2.53 -19.17 3.80
C ARG A 10 3.31 -17.86 3.82
N LEU A 11 3.78 -17.39 2.67
CA LEU A 11 4.49 -16.11 2.60
C LEU A 11 3.55 -14.92 2.83
N LEU A 12 2.31 -15.00 2.36
CA LEU A 12 1.30 -13.97 2.59
C LEU A 12 0.81 -13.93 4.04
N SER A 13 0.80 -15.07 4.74
CA SER A 13 0.36 -15.19 6.13
C SER A 13 1.47 -14.94 7.16
N GLU A 14 2.68 -15.43 6.92
CA GLU A 14 3.80 -15.47 7.89
C GLU A 14 5.06 -14.72 7.41
N GLY A 15 5.09 -14.31 6.15
CA GLY A 15 6.27 -13.72 5.53
C GLY A 15 6.37 -12.21 5.67
N GLY A 16 7.51 -11.69 5.21
CA GLY A 16 7.65 -10.27 4.92
C GLY A 16 7.79 -10.08 3.42
N TYR A 17 7.01 -9.17 2.85
CA TYR A 17 6.99 -8.90 1.43
C TYR A 17 6.61 -7.45 1.14
N VAL A 18 6.91 -7.01 -0.08
CA VAL A 18 6.47 -5.72 -0.61
C VAL A 18 5.79 -5.90 -1.94
N LEU A 19 4.68 -5.20 -2.15
CA LEU A 19 4.13 -4.98 -3.49
C LEU A 19 4.48 -3.56 -3.92
N ILE A 20 5.14 -3.46 -5.06
CA ILE A 20 5.56 -2.19 -5.66
C ILE A 20 5.44 -2.30 -7.18
N SER A 21 4.97 -1.25 -7.83
CA SER A 21 4.96 -1.14 -9.29
C SER A 21 5.81 0.05 -9.76
N ALA A 22 5.94 0.18 -11.07
CA ALA A 22 6.47 1.38 -11.72
C ALA A 22 5.49 1.92 -12.77
N GLY A 23 4.19 1.65 -12.56
CA GLY A 23 3.10 2.00 -13.44
C GLY A 23 2.78 3.50 -13.42
N ARG A 24 1.74 3.89 -14.16
CA ARG A 24 1.24 5.26 -14.16
C ARG A 24 0.59 5.58 -12.82
N ASN A 25 0.98 6.70 -12.23
CA ASN A 25 0.27 7.25 -11.08
C ASN A 25 -0.77 8.29 -11.54
N ASN A 26 -2.02 7.86 -11.65
CA ASN A 26 -3.14 8.71 -12.08
C ASN A 26 -3.50 9.83 -11.09
N LYS A 27 -2.92 9.85 -9.88
CA LYS A 27 -3.05 10.98 -8.94
C LYS A 27 -2.04 12.09 -9.18
N MET A 28 -0.99 11.83 -9.98
CA MET A 28 0.07 12.79 -10.25
C MET A 28 -0.08 13.35 -11.67
N PRO A 29 -0.32 14.67 -11.84
CA PRO A 29 -0.52 15.27 -13.18
C PRO A 29 0.63 15.04 -14.16
N SER A 30 1.87 14.92 -13.66
CA SER A 30 3.05 14.62 -14.47
C SER A 30 3.01 13.24 -15.13
N ASP A 31 2.21 12.31 -14.59
CA ASP A 31 2.19 10.91 -15.02
C ASP A 31 1.05 10.59 -15.99
N HIS A 32 0.04 11.47 -16.09
CA HIS A 32 -1.15 11.28 -16.94
C HIS A 32 -0.81 11.04 -18.41
N ASN A 33 0.22 11.73 -18.92
CA ASN A 33 0.58 11.72 -20.34
C ASN A 33 1.88 10.95 -20.62
N LEU A 34 2.35 10.10 -19.70
CA LEU A 34 3.54 9.29 -19.96
C LEU A 34 3.28 8.29 -21.08
N SER A 35 4.22 8.21 -22.00
CA SER A 35 4.20 7.18 -23.05
C SER A 35 4.40 5.79 -22.47
N ASP A 36 3.87 4.77 -23.14
CA ASP A 36 4.11 3.36 -22.74
C ASP A 36 5.59 3.01 -22.74
N ALA A 37 6.39 3.59 -23.67
CA ALA A 37 7.83 3.40 -23.70
C ALA A 37 8.51 3.91 -22.41
N THR A 38 8.07 5.04 -21.88
CA THR A 38 8.59 5.59 -20.62
C THR A 38 8.18 4.73 -19.42
N ILE A 39 6.96 4.20 -19.40
CA ILE A 39 6.52 3.28 -18.34
C ILE A 39 7.30 1.96 -18.40
N GLN A 40 7.55 1.44 -19.61
CA GLN A 40 8.36 0.26 -19.81
C GLN A 40 9.80 0.48 -19.30
N GLU A 41 10.40 1.64 -19.61
CA GLU A 41 11.72 2.00 -19.11
C GLU A 41 11.75 2.09 -17.57
N ARG A 42 10.75 2.71 -16.94
CA ARG A 42 10.61 2.74 -15.48
C ARG A 42 10.52 1.33 -14.89
N THR A 43 9.76 0.45 -15.53
CA THR A 43 9.59 -0.95 -15.10
C THR A 43 10.90 -1.74 -15.19
N VAL A 44 11.67 -1.56 -16.27
CA VAL A 44 13.01 -2.13 -16.42
C VAL A 44 13.96 -1.59 -15.33
N ASN A 45 13.94 -0.28 -15.08
CA ASN A 45 14.79 0.32 -14.05
C ASN A 45 14.43 -0.19 -12.65
N LEU A 46 13.15 -0.35 -12.32
CA LEU A 46 12.73 -0.94 -11.04
C LEU A 46 13.21 -2.39 -10.93
N THR A 47 13.11 -3.16 -12.00
CA THR A 47 13.61 -4.54 -12.07
C THR A 47 15.11 -4.60 -11.74
N ILE A 48 15.90 -3.67 -12.26
CA ILE A 48 17.35 -3.56 -11.98
C ILE A 48 17.60 -3.22 -10.50
N ASP A 49 16.88 -2.23 -9.95
CA ASP A 49 16.99 -1.85 -8.54
C ASP A 49 16.67 -3.02 -7.61
N LEU A 50 15.66 -3.83 -7.96
CA LEU A 50 15.24 -4.99 -7.18
C LEU A 50 16.23 -6.15 -7.29
N THR A 51 16.70 -6.48 -8.49
CA THR A 51 17.58 -7.65 -8.75
C THR A 51 18.86 -7.62 -7.92
N ASN A 52 19.37 -6.43 -7.62
CA ASN A 52 20.60 -6.27 -6.86
C ASN A 52 20.44 -6.56 -5.36
N LEU A 53 19.21 -6.57 -4.84
CA LEU A 53 18.95 -6.53 -3.40
C LEU A 53 17.95 -7.60 -2.92
N TYR A 54 17.03 -8.05 -3.78
CA TYR A 54 15.90 -8.89 -3.37
C TYR A 54 15.52 -9.94 -4.42
N ALA A 55 14.94 -11.04 -3.94
CA ALA A 55 14.18 -11.95 -4.79
C ALA A 55 12.77 -11.40 -5.02
N TYR A 56 12.28 -11.44 -6.25
CA TYR A 56 10.94 -10.97 -6.59
C TYR A 56 10.29 -11.80 -7.71
N SER A 57 8.98 -11.63 -7.85
CA SER A 57 8.21 -12.12 -8.99
C SER A 57 7.38 -10.99 -9.57
N SER A 58 7.27 -10.95 -10.89
CA SER A 58 6.28 -10.08 -11.56
C SER A 58 4.87 -10.59 -11.22
N MET A 59 3.96 -9.65 -11.07
CA MET A 59 2.54 -9.86 -10.83
C MET A 59 1.72 -8.81 -11.59
N MET A 60 0.47 -9.12 -11.90
CA MET A 60 -0.47 -8.12 -12.38
C MET A 60 -1.28 -7.59 -11.20
N GLY A 61 -1.35 -6.29 -11.06
CA GLY A 61 -2.33 -5.63 -10.19
C GLY A 61 -3.48 -5.10 -11.02
N VAL A 62 -4.70 -5.21 -10.49
CA VAL A 62 -5.89 -4.54 -11.03
C VAL A 62 -6.48 -3.72 -9.90
N TYR A 63 -6.41 -2.39 -10.02
CA TYR A 63 -6.84 -1.46 -8.97
C TYR A 63 -7.59 -0.29 -9.59
N ASN A 64 -8.83 -0.06 -9.15
CA ASN A 64 -9.77 0.89 -9.77
C ASN A 64 -9.95 0.65 -11.28
N GLY A 65 -9.90 -0.60 -11.72
CA GLY A 65 -10.05 -1.01 -13.13
C GLY A 65 -8.81 -0.79 -14.00
N ASP A 66 -7.72 -0.24 -13.45
CA ASP A 66 -6.45 -0.08 -14.17
C ASP A 66 -5.55 -1.31 -13.95
N ASN A 67 -5.04 -1.87 -15.04
CA ASN A 67 -4.05 -2.93 -15.00
C ASN A 67 -2.65 -2.34 -14.87
N GLU A 68 -1.87 -2.87 -13.93
CA GLU A 68 -0.47 -2.49 -13.77
C GLU A 68 0.45 -3.71 -13.60
N THR A 69 1.67 -3.57 -14.11
CA THR A 69 2.74 -4.51 -13.79
C THR A 69 3.32 -4.15 -12.43
N SER A 70 3.07 -5.03 -11.46
CA SER A 70 3.55 -4.94 -10.09
C SER A 70 4.63 -6.01 -9.84
N PHE A 71 5.35 -5.86 -8.74
CA PHE A 71 6.36 -6.80 -8.30
C PHE A 71 6.06 -7.24 -6.88
N PHE A 72 5.94 -8.55 -6.70
CA PHE A 72 5.88 -9.20 -5.41
C PHE A 72 7.31 -9.49 -4.94
N VAL A 73 7.81 -8.69 -3.99
CA VAL A 73 9.20 -8.72 -3.53
C VAL A 73 9.28 -9.41 -2.18
N ILE A 74 10.17 -10.38 -2.04
CA ILE A 74 10.37 -11.14 -0.80
C ILE A 74 11.41 -10.41 0.06
N LEU A 75 11.05 -10.08 1.29
CA LEU A 75 11.95 -9.40 2.23
C LEU A 75 12.82 -10.40 2.98
N HIS A 76 14.09 -10.04 3.20
CA HIS A 76 14.99 -10.84 4.02
C HIS A 76 14.69 -10.63 5.53
N ASN A 77 14.07 -9.50 5.90
CA ASN A 77 13.73 -9.11 7.28
C ASN A 77 14.94 -9.03 8.22
N VAL A 78 16.15 -8.83 7.66
CA VAL A 78 17.39 -8.68 8.45
C VAL A 78 17.41 -7.32 9.16
N SER A 79 16.89 -6.29 8.49
CA SER A 79 16.73 -4.95 9.06
C SER A 79 15.40 -4.34 8.57
N PRO A 80 14.27 -4.66 9.23
CA PRO A 80 12.94 -4.31 8.74
C PRO A 80 12.74 -2.80 8.50
N ASP A 81 13.28 -1.95 9.39
CA ASP A 81 13.15 -0.50 9.25
C ASP A 81 13.95 0.05 8.06
N MET A 82 15.13 -0.53 7.79
CA MET A 82 15.95 -0.17 6.64
C MET A 82 15.30 -0.66 5.33
N GLU A 83 14.82 -1.90 5.29
CA GLU A 83 14.09 -2.43 4.14
C GLU A 83 12.86 -1.55 3.84
N ARG A 84 12.06 -1.23 4.86
CA ARG A 84 10.91 -0.32 4.72
C ARG A 84 11.33 1.03 4.15
N ALA A 85 12.41 1.63 4.65
CA ALA A 85 12.90 2.90 4.14
C ALA A 85 13.35 2.82 2.67
N ILE A 86 14.03 1.74 2.27
CA ILE A 86 14.43 1.49 0.88
C ILE A 86 13.20 1.45 -0.04
N PHE A 87 12.17 0.69 0.33
CA PHE A 87 10.99 0.58 -0.53
C PHE A 87 10.17 1.88 -0.59
N ILE A 88 10.12 2.65 0.49
CA ILE A 88 9.55 4.01 0.46
C ILE A 88 10.31 4.88 -0.55
N GLN A 89 11.65 4.86 -0.53
CA GLN A 89 12.47 5.59 -1.49
C GLN A 89 12.24 5.13 -2.93
N LEU A 90 12.08 3.83 -3.18
CA LEU A 90 11.74 3.31 -4.49
C LEU A 90 10.35 3.80 -4.94
N GLY A 91 9.34 3.76 -4.06
CA GLY A 91 8.03 4.31 -4.37
C GLY A 91 8.08 5.80 -4.74
N HIS A 92 8.90 6.60 -4.05
CA HIS A 92 9.17 7.98 -4.45
C HIS A 92 9.89 8.07 -5.82
N LYS A 93 10.96 7.29 -6.02
CA LYS A 93 11.77 7.29 -7.25
C LYS A 93 10.93 7.00 -8.50
N TYR A 94 9.98 6.08 -8.39
CA TYR A 94 9.10 5.67 -9.50
C TYR A 94 7.74 6.37 -9.50
N ASN A 95 7.60 7.44 -8.71
CA ASN A 95 6.39 8.24 -8.59
C ASN A 95 5.11 7.43 -8.28
N GLN A 96 5.22 6.36 -7.50
CA GLN A 96 4.07 5.54 -7.13
C GLN A 96 3.21 6.24 -6.09
N GLU A 97 1.88 6.11 -6.18
CA GLU A 97 0.97 6.64 -5.15
C GLU A 97 1.30 6.02 -3.80
N SER A 98 1.53 4.71 -3.82
CA SER A 98 1.76 3.91 -2.64
C SER A 98 2.59 2.67 -2.92
N ILE A 99 3.13 2.11 -1.85
CA ILE A 99 3.61 0.72 -1.80
C ILE A 99 2.81 -0.04 -0.76
N ILE A 100 2.78 -1.35 -0.88
CA ILE A 100 2.28 -2.23 0.17
C ILE A 100 3.48 -2.89 0.83
N TYR A 101 3.69 -2.61 2.11
CA TYR A 101 4.78 -3.19 2.90
C TYR A 101 4.19 -4.12 3.96
N VAL A 102 4.67 -5.36 3.99
CA VAL A 102 4.25 -6.36 4.97
C VAL A 102 5.45 -6.80 5.78
N ARG A 103 5.43 -6.49 7.07
CA ARG A 103 6.49 -6.89 7.99
C ARG A 103 6.25 -8.34 8.42
N ARG A 104 7.31 -9.16 8.38
CA ARG A 104 7.31 -10.46 9.05
C ARG A 104 7.18 -10.29 10.56
N ALA A 105 5.99 -10.50 11.09
CA ALA A 105 5.65 -10.42 12.50
C ALA A 105 4.48 -11.35 12.82
N THR A 106 4.20 -11.59 14.10
CA THR A 106 2.97 -12.28 14.53
C THR A 106 2.25 -11.40 15.54
N PRO A 107 1.09 -10.80 15.21
CA PRO A 107 0.42 -10.88 13.90
C PRO A 107 1.21 -10.16 12.79
N THR A 108 1.00 -10.58 11.54
CA THR A 108 1.56 -9.93 10.35
C THR A 108 0.97 -8.54 10.22
N ILE A 109 1.83 -7.52 10.06
CA ILE A 109 1.40 -6.12 9.94
C ILE A 109 1.52 -5.72 8.48
N GLN A 110 0.38 -5.50 7.84
CA GLN A 110 0.28 -4.99 6.48
C GLN A 110 0.14 -3.47 6.53
N GLN A 111 0.90 -2.76 5.68
CA GLN A 111 0.85 -1.31 5.60
C GLN A 111 0.71 -0.90 4.13
N PHE A 112 -0.35 -0.16 3.82
CA PHE A 112 -0.46 0.62 2.60
C PHE A 112 0.21 1.97 2.86
N ILE A 113 1.40 2.20 2.32
CA ILE A 113 2.22 3.39 2.60
C ILE A 113 2.14 4.32 1.40
N TYR A 114 1.61 5.53 1.61
CA TYR A 114 1.58 6.57 0.57
C TYR A 114 2.97 7.15 0.37
N THR A 115 3.49 7.03 -0.85
CA THR A 115 4.79 7.56 -1.23
C THR A 115 4.65 8.90 -1.96
N THR A 116 3.57 9.15 -2.70
CA THR A 116 3.36 10.44 -3.39
C THR A 116 1.95 10.99 -3.18
N GLY A 117 1.65 12.18 -3.72
CA GLY A 117 0.35 12.83 -3.59
C GLY A 117 0.07 13.49 -2.22
N GLU A 118 -1.20 13.86 -1.98
CA GLU A 118 -1.65 14.59 -0.77
C GLU A 118 -1.33 13.85 0.55
N PHE A 119 -1.28 12.52 0.49
CA PHE A 119 -1.11 11.67 1.66
C PHE A 119 0.31 11.14 1.85
N SER A 120 1.28 11.59 1.04
CA SER A 120 2.68 11.16 1.12
C SER A 120 3.22 11.16 2.56
N GLY A 121 3.88 10.08 2.96
CA GLY A 121 4.43 9.86 4.30
C GLY A 121 3.43 9.30 5.32
N LYS A 122 2.15 9.14 4.96
CA LYS A 122 1.15 8.45 5.78
C LYS A 122 1.03 6.98 5.39
N TYR A 123 0.40 6.20 6.25
CA TYR A 123 0.07 4.81 5.96
C TYR A 123 -1.27 4.40 6.56
N VAL A 124 -1.84 3.33 6.02
CA VAL A 124 -3.01 2.62 6.52
C VAL A 124 -2.62 1.19 6.85
N GLU A 125 -3.12 0.66 7.96
CA GLU A 125 -2.90 -0.74 8.32
C GLU A 125 -3.93 -1.65 7.65
N GLY A 126 -3.47 -2.83 7.25
CA GLY A 126 -4.29 -3.87 6.62
C GLY A 126 -4.64 -5.00 7.57
N GLN A 127 -5.73 -5.70 7.24
CA GLN A 127 -6.27 -6.82 8.00
C GLN A 127 -5.75 -8.19 7.54
N GLY A 128 -5.02 -8.25 6.42
CA GLY A 128 -4.62 -9.52 5.83
C GLY A 128 -4.90 -9.61 4.34
N TYR A 129 -4.46 -10.73 3.77
CA TYR A 129 -4.84 -11.13 2.43
C TYR A 129 -6.09 -12.02 2.44
N LYS A 130 -6.80 -12.07 1.32
CA LYS A 130 -7.87 -13.02 1.05
C LYS A 130 -7.65 -13.65 -0.32
N VAL A 131 -7.70 -14.97 -0.38
CA VAL A 131 -7.68 -15.71 -1.65
C VAL A 131 -9.01 -15.54 -2.36
N LEU A 132 -8.97 -15.30 -3.67
CA LEU A 132 -10.15 -15.09 -4.49
C LEU A 132 -10.33 -16.28 -5.44
N THR A 133 -11.55 -16.82 -5.52
CA THR A 133 -11.80 -18.11 -6.17
C THR A 133 -12.46 -18.02 -7.54
N THR A 134 -12.96 -16.86 -8.01
CA THR A 134 -13.29 -16.49 -9.42
C THR A 134 -14.13 -15.21 -9.52
N ASN A 135 -14.14 -14.55 -10.70
CA ASN A 135 -14.95 -13.38 -11.10
C ASN A 135 -14.74 -12.10 -10.28
N VAL A 136 -13.49 -11.76 -10.00
CA VAL A 136 -13.15 -10.45 -9.44
C VAL A 136 -12.69 -9.56 -10.59
N THR A 137 -13.30 -8.39 -10.70
CA THR A 137 -13.03 -7.42 -11.79
C THR A 137 -12.16 -6.26 -11.33
N ASP A 138 -11.93 -6.11 -10.02
CA ASP A 138 -11.18 -4.99 -9.45
C ASP A 138 -10.60 -5.33 -8.07
N ASP A 139 -9.61 -4.55 -7.65
CA ASP A 139 -8.90 -4.63 -6.37
C ASP A 139 -8.26 -5.99 -6.07
N TYR A 140 -7.48 -6.50 -7.01
CA TYR A 140 -6.82 -7.80 -6.87
C TYR A 140 -5.43 -7.87 -7.49
N SER A 141 -4.71 -8.91 -7.09
CA SER A 141 -3.35 -9.23 -7.51
C SER A 141 -3.31 -10.64 -8.11
N GLU A 142 -2.72 -10.78 -9.29
CA GLU A 142 -2.43 -12.06 -9.93
C GLU A 142 -0.94 -12.36 -9.88
N LEU A 143 -0.58 -13.41 -9.17
CA LEU A 143 0.78 -13.94 -9.14
C LEU A 143 0.85 -15.22 -9.97
N LYS A 144 1.71 -15.24 -10.98
CA LYS A 144 1.94 -16.44 -11.78
C LYS A 144 2.81 -17.43 -10.99
N LEU A 145 2.24 -18.57 -10.63
CA LEU A 145 2.91 -19.63 -9.86
C LEU A 145 3.78 -20.52 -10.76
N CYS A 146 3.23 -20.90 -11.91
CA CYS A 146 3.90 -21.66 -12.98
C CYS A 146 3.27 -21.29 -14.34
N PRO A 147 3.75 -21.80 -15.49
CA PRO A 147 3.18 -21.50 -16.80
C PRO A 147 1.65 -21.57 -16.87
N ASP A 148 1.07 -22.56 -16.16
CA ASP A 148 -0.35 -22.92 -16.23
C ASP A 148 -1.13 -22.65 -14.92
N SER A 149 -0.52 -21.95 -13.96
CA SER A 149 -1.15 -21.69 -12.65
C SER A 149 -0.97 -20.26 -12.20
N ILE A 150 -2.08 -19.63 -11.80
CA ILE A 150 -2.17 -18.27 -11.29
C ILE A 150 -2.77 -18.33 -9.89
N PHE A 151 -2.22 -17.53 -9.00
CA PHE A 151 -2.74 -17.30 -7.67
C PHE A 151 -3.33 -15.89 -7.59
N ILE A 152 -4.62 -15.80 -7.24
CA ILE A 152 -5.35 -14.54 -7.18
C ILE A 152 -5.68 -14.22 -5.73
N PHE A 153 -5.28 -13.03 -5.29
CA PHE A 153 -5.56 -12.55 -3.94
C PHE A 153 -5.85 -11.05 -3.91
N THR A 154 -6.50 -10.61 -2.85
CA THR A 154 -6.67 -9.19 -2.52
C THR A 154 -6.13 -8.91 -1.12
N LEU A 155 -5.83 -7.64 -0.86
CA LEU A 155 -5.34 -7.16 0.43
C LEU A 155 -6.35 -6.17 0.99
N ASN A 156 -6.76 -6.37 2.24
CA ASN A 156 -7.80 -5.57 2.85
C ASN A 156 -7.17 -4.49 3.74
N PHE A 157 -7.48 -3.22 3.49
CA PHE A 157 -6.98 -2.09 4.24
C PHE A 157 -8.10 -1.30 4.91
N ASP A 158 -7.85 -0.81 6.13
CA ASP A 158 -8.82 -0.01 6.89
C ASP A 158 -8.72 1.49 6.51
N PHE A 159 -9.25 1.83 5.34
CA PHE A 159 -9.26 3.22 4.87
C PHE A 159 -10.22 4.13 5.66
N GLU A 160 -11.15 3.57 6.44
CA GLU A 160 -12.12 4.35 7.23
C GLU A 160 -11.42 5.23 8.28
N ILE A 161 -10.33 4.72 8.86
CA ILE A 161 -9.53 5.44 9.87
C ILE A 161 -8.94 6.75 9.31
N MET A 162 -8.52 6.78 8.03
CA MET A 162 -7.99 8.01 7.42
C MET A 162 -9.07 9.07 7.16
N ILE A 163 -10.26 8.65 6.73
CA ILE A 163 -11.37 9.56 6.41
C ILE A 163 -11.88 10.23 7.69
N MET A 164 -11.98 9.50 8.80
CA MET A 164 -12.46 10.03 10.07
C MET A 164 -11.46 10.98 10.79
N GLY A 165 -10.18 10.96 10.39
CA GLY A 165 -9.17 11.91 10.87
C GLY A 165 -9.45 13.37 10.48
N LYS A 166 -10.14 13.60 9.34
CA LYS A 166 -10.60 14.94 8.93
C LYS A 166 -11.84 15.40 9.72
N THR A 167 -12.69 14.48 10.17
CA THR A 167 -13.94 14.80 10.90
C THR A 167 -13.69 15.07 12.39
N ARG A 168 -12.75 14.37 13.05
CA ARG A 168 -12.47 14.57 14.49
C ARG A 168 -11.93 15.96 14.84
N LYS A 169 -11.21 16.65 13.93
CA LYS A 169 -10.73 18.02 14.20
C LYS A 169 -11.89 19.03 14.32
N LYS A 170 -12.96 18.89 13.54
CA LYS A 170 -14.15 19.76 13.66
C LYS A 170 -14.96 19.45 14.91
N THR A 171 -15.16 18.17 15.23
CA THR A 171 -15.98 17.79 16.40
C THR A 171 -15.29 18.15 17.72
N ARG A 172 -13.96 18.03 17.82
CA ARG A 172 -13.21 18.43 19.02
C ARG A 172 -13.21 19.96 19.21
N GLN A 173 -13.05 20.75 18.15
CA GLN A 173 -13.18 22.21 18.21
C GLN A 173 -14.60 22.67 18.60
N LEU A 174 -15.64 21.99 18.12
CA LEU A 174 -17.04 22.32 18.49
C LEU A 174 -17.33 21.97 19.96
N ILE A 175 -16.82 20.85 20.48
CA ILE A 175 -17.00 20.47 21.89
C ILE A 175 -16.20 21.41 22.81
N ASP A 176 -14.97 21.78 22.44
CA ASP A 176 -14.13 22.68 23.26
C ASP A 176 -14.71 24.11 23.30
N HIS A 177 -15.27 24.61 22.18
CA HIS A 177 -15.97 25.90 22.19
C HIS A 177 -17.25 25.89 23.03
N HIS A 178 -18.03 24.80 22.95
CA HIS A 178 -19.29 24.71 23.69
C HIS A 178 -19.06 24.52 25.20
N THR A 179 -17.99 23.80 25.58
CA THR A 179 -17.61 23.59 26.99
C THR A 179 -17.06 24.87 27.61
N ASN A 180 -16.24 25.63 26.87
CA ASN A 180 -15.72 26.93 27.33
C ASN A 180 -16.83 27.99 27.45
N TYR A 181 -17.83 27.98 26.57
CA TYR A 181 -18.99 28.88 26.68
C TYR A 181 -19.86 28.59 27.92
N ILE A 182 -20.10 27.30 28.22
CA ILE A 182 -20.88 26.88 29.40
C ILE A 182 -20.15 27.23 30.71
N LEU A 183 -18.83 27.05 30.75
CA LEU A 183 -18.02 27.37 31.93
C LEU A 183 -17.92 28.89 32.17
N ALA A 184 -17.78 29.69 31.11
CA ALA A 184 -17.74 31.15 31.21
C ALA A 184 -19.07 31.75 31.70
N ASN A 185 -20.21 31.20 31.27
CA ASN A 185 -21.52 31.70 31.70
C ASN A 185 -21.90 31.25 33.12
N ARG A 186 -21.42 30.10 33.60
CA ARG A 186 -21.60 29.69 35.01
C ARG A 186 -20.83 30.55 36.01
N GLN A 187 -19.70 31.15 35.60
CA GLN A 187 -18.96 32.08 36.47
C GLN A 187 -19.59 33.47 36.54
N ARG A 188 -20.31 33.91 35.50
CA ARG A 188 -21.00 35.22 35.49
C ARG A 188 -22.30 35.26 36.27
N GLN A 189 -22.88 34.11 36.63
CA GLN A 189 -24.11 34.02 37.44
C GLN A 189 -23.84 33.89 38.95
N LYS A 190 -22.56 33.95 39.37
CA LYS A 190 -22.15 33.87 40.78
C LYS A 190 -21.75 35.23 41.40
N PHE A 191 -22.06 36.33 40.72
CA PHE A 191 -21.90 37.70 41.22
C PHE A 191 -23.20 38.47 41.00
#